data_AF-Q18KT6-F1
#
_entry.id   AF-Q18KT6-F1
#
_cell.length_a   1.000
_cell.length_b   1.000
_cell.length_c   1.000
_cell.angle_alpha   90.00
_cell.angle_beta   90.00
_cell.angle_gamma   90.00
#
_symmetry.space_group_name_H-M   'P 1'
#
loop_
_entity.id
_entity.type
_entity.pdbx_description
1 polymer ?
#
loop_
_entity_poly.entity_id
_entity_poly.type
_entity_poly.pdbx_seq_one_letter_code
_entity_poly.pdbx_strand_id
1 'polypeptide(L)'
;MPSVDCDPGEARERLTEAGITVMAGNTEYERWRAERGAATAVAYDETVVVQGSRPDDLLGLLRVDTGGRAHVYFDGACRGNPGPAAIGWVLVTNEGIIADGGEEIGKTTNNRAEYAALERAIEMARQYGFTEIDIRGDSQLIIRQVTGEYDTNEPTLREYRVRVRELLQTFDRWSIEHVPRDVNSHADKLANEAFDHG
;
A
#
# COMPACT_ATOMS: atom_id res chain seq x y z
N MET A 1 0.09 -18.54 -0.93
CA MET A 1 -0.06 -18.20 0.50
C MET A 1 1.26 -17.63 0.96
N PRO A 2 1.32 -16.32 1.19
CA PRO A 2 2.53 -15.68 1.69
C PRO A 2 2.84 -16.13 3.12
N SER A 3 4.12 -16.42 3.39
CA SER A 3 4.66 -16.58 4.74
C SER A 3 5.43 -15.33 5.15
N VAL A 4 5.54 -15.16 6.47
CA VAL A 4 6.36 -14.13 7.12
C VAL A 4 7.27 -14.86 8.10
N ASP A 5 8.57 -14.76 7.89
CA ASP A 5 9.56 -15.28 8.82
C ASP A 5 9.72 -14.25 9.94
N CYS A 6 9.10 -14.51 11.08
CA CYS A 6 9.11 -13.63 12.24
C CYS A 6 8.84 -14.43 13.52
N ASP A 7 9.21 -13.86 14.67
CA ASP A 7 8.88 -14.45 15.95
C ASP A 7 7.34 -14.43 16.16
N PRO A 8 6.71 -15.60 16.41
CA PRO A 8 5.26 -15.68 16.60
C PRO A 8 4.73 -14.87 17.79
N GLY A 9 5.55 -14.64 18.82
CA GLY A 9 5.21 -13.81 19.96
C GLY A 9 5.14 -12.34 19.59
N GLU A 10 6.17 -11.83 18.92
CA GLU A 10 6.19 -10.46 18.40
C GLU A 10 5.03 -10.21 17.41
N ALA A 11 4.81 -11.15 16.49
CA ALA A 11 3.71 -11.06 15.53
C ALA A 11 2.33 -11.00 16.22
N ARG A 12 2.14 -11.76 17.31
CA ARG A 12 0.91 -11.72 18.11
C ARG A 12 0.72 -10.36 18.79
N GLU A 13 1.79 -9.80 19.35
CA GLU A 13 1.75 -8.50 20.02
C GLU A 13 1.36 -7.40 19.03
N ARG A 14 2.01 -7.36 17.85
CA ARG A 14 1.71 -6.41 16.77
C ARG A 14 0.24 -6.47 16.33
N LEU A 15 -0.30 -7.67 16.13
CA LEU A 15 -1.72 -7.83 15.77
C LEU A 15 -2.65 -7.32 16.88
N THR A 16 -2.30 -7.58 18.14
CA THR A 16 -3.09 -7.14 19.30
C THR A 16 -3.08 -5.62 19.45
N GLU A 17 -1.92 -4.98 19.28
CA GLU A 17 -1.76 -3.52 19.28
C GLU A 17 -2.56 -2.85 18.15
N ALA A 18 -2.64 -3.51 16.98
CA ALA A 18 -3.48 -3.09 15.87
C ALA A 18 -4.98 -3.34 16.10
N GLY A 19 -5.38 -3.83 17.28
CA GLY A 19 -6.78 -4.10 17.65
C GLY A 19 -7.36 -5.37 17.03
N ILE A 20 -6.51 -6.28 16.55
CA ILE A 20 -6.93 -7.56 15.97
C ILE A 20 -7.02 -8.63 17.05
N THR A 21 -8.15 -9.32 17.11
CA THR A 21 -8.36 -10.44 18.03
C THR A 21 -7.52 -11.64 17.61
N VAL A 22 -6.62 -12.07 18.49
CA VAL A 22 -5.82 -13.30 18.32
C VAL A 22 -6.43 -14.45 19.13
N MET A 23 -6.75 -15.54 18.43
CA MET A 23 -7.37 -16.76 18.95
C MET A 23 -6.34 -17.88 19.13
N ALA A 24 -6.72 -18.93 19.85
CA ALA A 24 -5.92 -20.14 19.95
C ALA A 24 -5.80 -20.86 18.59
N GLY A 25 -4.71 -21.62 18.41
CA GLY A 25 -4.56 -22.51 17.27
C GLY A 25 -5.59 -23.62 17.26
N ASN A 26 -5.93 -24.13 16.07
CA ASN A 26 -6.85 -25.26 15.92
C ASN A 26 -6.15 -26.61 16.07
N THR A 27 -4.81 -26.64 15.97
CA THR A 27 -4.00 -27.85 16.10
C THR A 27 -2.85 -27.62 17.07
N GLU A 28 -2.19 -28.70 17.52
CA GLU A 28 -1.02 -28.61 18.41
C GLU A 28 0.19 -27.90 17.76
N TYR A 29 0.24 -27.85 16.43
CA TYR A 29 1.30 -27.18 15.67
C TYR A 29 1.00 -25.69 15.44
N GLU A 30 -0.24 -25.25 15.67
CA GLU A 30 -0.65 -23.87 15.52
C GLU A 30 -0.52 -23.13 16.86
N ARG A 31 0.38 -22.14 16.91
CA ARG A 31 0.58 -21.31 18.10
C ARG A 31 -0.64 -20.40 18.35
N TRP A 32 -1.15 -19.77 17.30
CA TRP A 32 -2.32 -18.91 17.34
C TRP A 32 -2.88 -18.65 15.94
N ARG A 33 -4.10 -18.07 15.90
CA ARG A 33 -4.76 -17.62 14.67
C ARG A 33 -5.28 -16.20 14.82
N ALA A 34 -5.31 -15.44 13.74
CA ALA A 34 -5.93 -14.12 13.70
C ALA A 34 -6.64 -13.91 12.37
N GLU A 35 -7.72 -13.14 12.38
CA GLU A 35 -8.51 -12.86 11.18
C GLU A 35 -8.76 -11.36 11.04
N ARG A 36 -8.65 -10.85 9.82
CA ARG A 36 -9.01 -9.48 9.47
C ARG A 36 -9.52 -9.44 8.04
N GLY A 37 -10.73 -8.92 7.85
CA GLY A 37 -11.36 -8.86 6.53
C GLY A 37 -11.45 -10.26 5.90
N ALA A 38 -10.84 -10.41 4.72
CA ALA A 38 -10.79 -11.69 4.01
C ALA A 38 -9.42 -12.39 4.16
N ALA A 39 -8.67 -12.08 5.22
CA ALA A 39 -7.38 -12.68 5.53
C ALA A 39 -7.38 -13.43 6.86
N THR A 40 -6.61 -14.52 6.90
CA THR A 40 -6.34 -15.33 8.10
C THR A 40 -4.84 -15.53 8.25
N ALA A 41 -4.30 -15.18 9.42
CA ALA A 41 -2.93 -15.48 9.82
C ALA A 41 -2.91 -16.69 10.75
N VAL A 42 -1.99 -17.62 10.50
CA VAL A 42 -1.77 -18.81 11.32
C VAL A 42 -0.29 -18.88 11.65
N ALA A 43 0.03 -18.90 12.95
CA ALA A 43 1.40 -18.93 13.42
C ALA A 43 1.87 -20.35 13.75
N TYR A 44 3.08 -20.66 13.33
CA TYR A 44 3.86 -21.85 13.67
C TYR A 44 5.08 -21.43 14.49
N ASP A 45 6.03 -22.33 14.75
CA ASP A 45 7.15 -22.06 15.65
C ASP A 45 8.06 -20.90 15.21
N GLU A 46 8.28 -20.72 13.90
CA GLU A 46 9.24 -19.75 13.35
C GLU A 46 8.64 -18.89 12.23
N THR A 47 7.36 -19.06 11.92
CA THR A 47 6.74 -18.41 10.76
C THR A 47 5.25 -18.14 10.99
N VAL A 48 4.74 -17.10 10.34
CA VAL A 48 3.31 -16.81 10.23
C VAL A 48 2.89 -16.94 8.79
N VAL A 49 1.93 -17.83 8.52
CA VAL A 49 1.35 -18.02 7.19
C VAL A 49 0.07 -17.22 7.09
N VAL A 50 -0.03 -16.37 6.05
CA VAL A 50 -1.23 -15.59 5.77
C VAL A 50 -1.95 -16.18 4.56
N GLN A 51 -3.26 -16.34 4.70
CA GLN A 51 -4.16 -16.92 3.71
C GLN A 51 -5.36 -16.02 3.48
N GLY A 52 -6.10 -16.26 2.39
CA GLY A 52 -7.31 -15.53 2.05
C GLY A 52 -7.16 -14.66 0.79
N SER A 53 -8.24 -13.97 0.41
CA SER A 53 -8.28 -13.17 -0.82
C SER A 53 -7.70 -11.76 -0.67
N ARG A 54 -7.43 -11.32 0.57
CA ARG A 54 -6.82 -10.01 0.88
C ARG A 54 -5.67 -10.11 1.89
N PRO A 55 -4.63 -10.92 1.62
CA PRO A 55 -3.57 -11.19 2.61
C PRO A 55 -2.86 -9.92 3.13
N ASP A 56 -2.81 -8.84 2.34
CA ASP A 56 -2.27 -7.54 2.74
C ASP A 56 -2.91 -6.93 3.98
N ASP A 57 -4.17 -7.27 4.27
CA ASP A 57 -4.87 -6.80 5.46
C ASP A 57 -4.14 -7.23 6.77
N LEU A 58 -3.35 -8.33 6.70
CA LEU A 58 -2.54 -8.86 7.81
C LEU A 58 -1.04 -8.77 7.56
N LEU A 59 -0.56 -8.94 6.32
CA LEU A 59 0.87 -8.94 6.02
C LEU A 59 1.57 -7.65 6.45
N GLY A 60 0.91 -6.50 6.27
CA GLY A 60 1.48 -5.21 6.67
C GLY A 60 1.80 -5.13 8.16
N LEU A 61 1.01 -5.78 9.01
CA LEU A 61 1.22 -5.79 10.46
C LEU A 61 2.26 -6.83 10.90
N LEU A 62 2.40 -7.91 10.12
CA LEU A 62 3.26 -9.03 10.46
C LEU A 62 4.72 -8.81 10.01
N ARG A 63 4.91 -8.12 8.88
CA ARG A 63 6.22 -7.86 8.25
C ARG A 63 6.96 -6.64 8.79
N VAL A 64 6.48 -6.02 9.87
CA VAL A 64 7.13 -4.82 10.43
C VAL A 64 8.40 -5.22 11.19
N ASP A 65 9.55 -5.05 10.56
CA ASP A 65 10.71 -4.52 11.30
C ASP A 65 10.35 -3.09 11.70
N THR A 66 10.30 -2.82 13.00
CA THR A 66 9.89 -1.52 13.53
C THR A 66 10.86 -0.43 13.09
N GLY A 67 10.44 0.35 12.09
CA GLY A 67 11.22 1.46 11.53
C GLY A 67 12.05 1.03 10.33
N GLY A 68 11.93 1.79 9.25
CA GLY A 68 12.59 1.46 8.00
C GLY A 68 12.18 2.39 6.87
N ARG A 69 12.89 2.28 5.74
CA ARG A 69 12.66 3.07 4.55
C ARG A 69 12.11 2.21 3.41
N ALA A 70 11.07 2.69 2.75
CA ALA A 70 10.57 2.11 1.51
C ALA A 70 10.65 3.08 0.33
N HIS A 71 10.90 2.55 -0.86
CA HIS A 71 10.55 3.19 -2.12
C HIS A 71 9.11 2.84 -2.46
N VAL A 72 8.30 3.87 -2.72
CA VAL A 72 6.86 3.74 -2.96
C VAL A 72 6.56 4.19 -4.38
N TYR A 73 6.02 3.29 -5.19
CA TYR A 73 5.61 3.59 -6.57
C TYR A 73 4.09 3.62 -6.65
N PHE A 74 3.56 4.50 -7.49
CA PHE A 74 2.12 4.63 -7.73
C PHE A 74 1.85 4.94 -9.20
N ASP A 75 0.70 4.49 -9.71
CA ASP A 75 0.22 4.83 -11.04
C ASP A 75 -1.32 4.77 -11.10
N GLY A 76 -1.94 5.74 -11.76
CA GLY A 76 -3.37 5.79 -12.02
C GLY A 76 -3.72 5.51 -13.49
N ALA A 77 -4.55 4.51 -13.74
CA ALA A 77 -5.05 4.20 -15.08
C ALA A 77 -6.51 4.64 -15.27
N CYS A 78 -6.87 5.12 -16.46
CA CYS A 78 -8.22 5.59 -16.77
C CYS A 78 -8.57 5.35 -18.25
N ARG A 79 -9.59 4.53 -18.52
CA ARG A 79 -10.10 4.18 -19.87
C ARG A 79 -11.15 5.21 -20.31
N GLY A 80 -10.68 6.34 -20.83
CA GLY A 80 -11.49 7.52 -21.20
C GLY A 80 -11.55 8.54 -20.06
N ASN A 81 -11.64 9.84 -20.34
CA ASN A 81 -11.44 10.89 -19.33
C ASN A 81 -12.65 11.85 -19.22
N PRO A 82 -13.66 11.59 -18.37
CA PRO A 82 -13.73 10.53 -17.36
C PRO A 82 -14.21 9.16 -17.89
N GLY A 83 -13.81 8.08 -17.21
CA GLY A 83 -14.05 6.70 -17.61
C GLY A 83 -13.72 5.70 -16.49
N PRO A 84 -13.91 4.39 -16.70
CA PRO A 84 -13.45 3.37 -15.76
C PRO A 84 -11.98 3.59 -15.42
N ALA A 85 -11.65 3.49 -14.14
CA ALA A 85 -10.35 3.83 -13.60
C ALA A 85 -9.88 2.78 -12.61
N ALA A 86 -8.58 2.64 -12.51
CA ALA A 86 -7.90 1.72 -11.63
C ALA A 86 -6.59 2.35 -11.14
N ILE A 87 -6.03 1.77 -10.10
CA ILE A 87 -4.78 2.22 -9.48
C ILE A 87 -3.83 1.05 -9.31
N GLY A 88 -2.53 1.33 -9.32
CA GLY A 88 -1.47 0.38 -9.04
C GLY A 88 -0.44 0.99 -8.10
N TRP A 89 0.14 0.16 -7.22
CA TRP A 89 1.16 0.59 -6.27
C TRP A 89 2.16 -0.52 -5.98
N VAL A 90 3.39 -0.13 -5.60
CA VAL A 90 4.48 -1.07 -5.25
C VAL A 90 5.29 -0.50 -4.08
N LEU A 91 5.58 -1.33 -3.09
CA LEU A 91 6.46 -1.04 -1.96
C LEU A 91 7.75 -1.86 -2.10
N VAL A 92 8.90 -1.17 -2.11
CA VAL A 92 10.21 -1.77 -2.36
C VAL A 92 11.20 -1.40 -1.26
N THR A 93 11.92 -2.38 -0.74
CA THR A 93 13.07 -2.18 0.16
C THR A 93 14.36 -2.64 -0.52
N ASN A 94 15.48 -2.62 0.20
CA ASN A 94 16.74 -3.24 -0.22
C ASN A 94 16.64 -4.75 -0.45
N GLU A 95 15.60 -5.41 0.07
CA GLU A 95 15.36 -6.85 -0.10
C GLU A 95 14.50 -7.15 -1.34
N GLY A 96 13.96 -6.10 -1.99
CA GLY A 96 13.11 -6.22 -3.16
C GLY A 96 11.68 -5.74 -2.88
N ILE A 97 10.73 -6.25 -3.66
CA ILE A 97 9.31 -5.90 -3.52
C ILE A 97 8.74 -6.60 -2.29
N ILE A 98 8.27 -5.80 -1.34
CA ILE A 98 7.68 -6.29 -0.09
C ILE A 98 6.17 -6.49 -0.25
N ALA A 99 5.53 -5.63 -1.04
CA ALA A 99 4.11 -5.68 -1.36
C ALA A 99 3.81 -4.88 -2.62
N ASP A 100 2.78 -5.31 -3.35
CA ASP A 100 2.24 -4.60 -4.50
C ASP A 100 0.74 -4.90 -4.64
N GLY A 101 0.05 -4.10 -5.44
CA GLY A 101 -1.35 -4.32 -5.68
C GLY A 101 -1.94 -3.40 -6.73
N GLY A 102 -3.09 -3.82 -7.27
CA GLY A 102 -3.92 -3.03 -8.15
C GLY A 102 -5.39 -3.25 -7.88
N GLU A 103 -6.20 -2.20 -8.00
CA GLU A 103 -7.65 -2.27 -7.79
C GLU A 103 -8.42 -1.29 -8.66
N GLU A 104 -9.63 -1.67 -9.09
CA GLU A 104 -10.56 -0.76 -9.74
C GLU A 104 -11.15 0.24 -8.74
N ILE A 105 -11.26 1.50 -9.16
CA ILE A 105 -11.78 2.59 -8.33
C ILE A 105 -13.05 3.23 -8.94
N GLY A 106 -13.71 2.51 -9.85
CA GLY A 106 -14.92 2.96 -10.52
C GLY A 106 -14.65 4.01 -11.60
N LYS A 107 -15.57 4.97 -11.80
CA LYS A 107 -15.46 5.97 -12.86
C LYS A 107 -14.89 7.29 -12.35
N THR A 108 -13.74 7.70 -12.87
CA THR A 108 -13.13 9.00 -12.53
C THR A 108 -12.32 9.59 -13.70
N THR A 109 -11.59 10.68 -13.47
CA THR A 109 -10.64 11.24 -14.44
C THR A 109 -9.24 10.70 -14.21
N ASN A 110 -8.35 10.82 -15.21
CA ASN A 110 -6.97 10.38 -15.09
C ASN A 110 -6.27 11.03 -13.86
N ASN A 111 -6.30 12.37 -13.74
CA ASN A 111 -5.66 13.06 -12.62
C ASN A 111 -6.20 12.62 -11.24
N ARG A 112 -7.48 12.25 -11.15
CA ARG A 112 -8.06 11.75 -9.90
C ARG A 112 -7.64 10.31 -9.61
N ALA A 113 -7.47 9.48 -10.64
CA ALA A 113 -6.94 8.13 -10.51
C ALA A 113 -5.49 8.17 -10.01
N GLU A 114 -4.67 9.07 -10.55
CA GLU A 114 -3.27 9.26 -10.12
C GLU A 114 -3.16 9.70 -8.66
N TYR A 115 -4.02 10.64 -8.22
CA TYR A 115 -4.07 11.03 -6.81
C TYR A 115 -4.56 9.89 -5.91
N ALA A 116 -5.55 9.12 -6.35
CA ALA A 116 -6.03 7.97 -5.60
C ALA A 116 -4.95 6.88 -5.46
N ALA A 117 -4.17 6.66 -6.52
CA ALA A 117 -3.02 5.74 -6.49
C ALA A 117 -1.96 6.21 -5.48
N LEU A 118 -1.62 7.50 -5.50
CA LEU A 118 -0.68 8.09 -4.53
C LEU A 118 -1.19 7.95 -3.09
N GLU A 119 -2.45 8.32 -2.82
CA GLU A 119 -3.07 8.20 -1.50
C GLU A 119 -3.00 6.74 -1.00
N ARG A 120 -3.40 5.80 -1.85
CA ARG A 120 -3.38 4.36 -1.52
C ARG A 120 -1.98 3.84 -1.26
N ALA A 121 -1.00 4.22 -2.08
CA ALA A 121 0.37 3.77 -1.91
C ALA A 121 0.98 4.25 -0.58
N ILE A 122 0.69 5.49 -0.17
CA ILE A 122 1.12 6.04 1.13
C ILE A 122 0.42 5.31 2.29
N GLU A 123 -0.88 5.06 2.18
CA GLU A 123 -1.62 4.28 3.18
C GLU A 123 -1.04 2.88 3.34
N MET A 124 -0.72 2.21 2.24
CA MET A 124 -0.09 0.89 2.28
C MET A 124 1.28 0.96 2.92
N ALA A 125 2.12 1.92 2.57
CA ALA A 125 3.42 2.08 3.22
C ALA A 125 3.29 2.25 4.75
N ARG A 126 2.30 3.03 5.20
CA ARG A 126 2.00 3.19 6.64
C ARG A 126 1.49 1.89 7.28
N GLN A 127 0.60 1.16 6.59
CA GLN A 127 0.07 -0.13 7.08
C GLN A 127 1.15 -1.20 7.21
N TYR A 128 2.19 -1.12 6.36
CA TYR A 128 3.39 -1.94 6.41
C TYR A 128 4.44 -1.44 7.43
N GLY A 129 4.12 -0.41 8.21
CA GLY A 129 4.95 0.05 9.33
C GLY A 129 6.18 0.87 8.94
N PHE A 130 6.31 1.31 7.68
CA PHE A 130 7.41 2.17 7.27
C PHE A 130 7.31 3.55 7.93
N THR A 131 8.44 4.05 8.41
CA THR A 131 8.56 5.37 9.04
C THR A 131 9.22 6.39 8.11
N GLU A 132 9.96 5.91 7.11
CA GLU A 132 10.50 6.74 6.03
C GLU A 132 10.03 6.25 4.65
N ILE A 133 9.64 7.16 3.75
CA ILE A 133 9.24 6.80 2.38
C ILE A 133 9.86 7.71 1.32
N ASP A 134 10.32 7.11 0.23
CA ASP A 134 10.74 7.82 -0.98
C ASP A 134 9.76 7.49 -2.12
N ILE A 135 8.86 8.43 -2.43
CA ILE A 135 7.74 8.24 -3.36
C ILE A 135 8.17 8.57 -4.79
N ARG A 136 7.78 7.72 -5.74
CA ARG A 136 8.10 7.84 -7.16
C ARG A 136 6.84 7.66 -8.00
N GLY A 137 6.66 8.54 -8.98
CA GLY A 137 5.64 8.41 -10.01
C GLY A 137 6.06 9.15 -11.27
N ASP A 138 5.39 8.89 -12.39
CA ASP A 138 5.66 9.58 -13.66
C ASP A 138 4.72 10.78 -13.90
N SER A 139 3.71 10.97 -13.07
CA SER A 139 2.79 12.11 -13.15
C SER A 139 3.38 13.41 -12.58
N GLN A 140 4.05 14.19 -13.43
CA GLN A 140 4.67 15.48 -13.04
C GLN A 140 3.66 16.49 -12.46
N LEU A 141 2.41 16.46 -12.92
CA LEU A 141 1.34 17.33 -12.40
C LEU A 141 1.10 17.07 -10.92
N ILE A 142 0.92 15.80 -10.55
CA ILE A 142 0.61 15.37 -9.17
C ILE A 142 1.77 15.72 -8.27
N ILE A 143 2.99 15.39 -8.69
CA ILE A 143 4.21 15.65 -7.92
C ILE A 143 4.34 17.15 -7.63
N ARG A 144 4.21 18.01 -8.66
CA ARG A 144 4.30 19.47 -8.48
C ARG A 144 3.18 20.04 -7.62
N GLN A 145 1.99 19.47 -7.63
CA GLN A 145 0.91 19.91 -6.73
C GLN A 145 1.18 19.49 -5.28
N VAL A 146 1.67 18.27 -5.07
CA VAL A 146 2.03 17.77 -3.73
C VAL A 146 3.19 18.57 -3.13
N THR A 147 4.24 18.86 -3.90
CA THR A 147 5.36 19.75 -3.49
C THR A 147 4.93 21.20 -3.34
N GLY A 148 3.82 21.59 -3.96
CA GLY A 148 3.24 22.93 -3.90
C GLY A 148 3.87 23.93 -4.87
N GLU A 149 4.62 23.44 -5.85
CA GLU A 149 5.04 24.23 -7.00
C GLU A 149 3.83 24.65 -7.84
N TYR A 150 2.82 23.77 -7.96
CA TYR A 150 1.58 24.03 -8.69
C TYR A 150 0.37 24.04 -7.76
N ASP A 151 -0.56 24.94 -8.05
CA ASP A 151 -1.91 24.92 -7.50
C ASP A 151 -2.91 24.35 -8.51
N THR A 152 -4.08 23.97 -8.02
CA THR A 152 -5.20 23.52 -8.83
C THR A 152 -6.46 24.29 -8.44
N ASN A 153 -7.31 24.58 -9.42
CA ASN A 153 -8.63 25.18 -9.20
C ASN A 153 -9.74 24.14 -9.05
N GLU A 154 -9.44 22.86 -9.34
CA GLU A 154 -10.40 21.77 -9.19
C GLU A 154 -10.56 21.40 -7.70
N PRO A 155 -11.74 21.58 -7.09
CA PRO A 155 -11.93 21.35 -5.65
C PRO A 155 -11.55 19.94 -5.20
N THR A 156 -11.92 18.92 -5.98
CA THR A 156 -11.61 17.52 -5.68
C THR A 156 -10.10 17.26 -5.64
N LEU A 157 -9.32 17.86 -6.55
CA LEU A 157 -7.86 17.70 -6.52
C LEU A 157 -7.22 18.44 -5.32
N ARG A 158 -7.83 19.53 -4.85
CA ARG A 158 -7.41 20.18 -3.60
C ARG A 158 -7.64 19.27 -2.40
N GLU A 159 -8.79 18.60 -2.33
CA GLU A 159 -9.11 17.65 -1.27
C GLU A 159 -8.13 16.47 -1.24
N TYR A 160 -7.79 15.91 -2.41
CA TYR A 160 -6.76 14.88 -2.50
C TYR A 160 -5.39 15.39 -2.01
N ARG A 161 -4.96 16.57 -2.45
CA ARG A 161 -3.70 17.17 -2.01
C ARG A 161 -3.65 17.36 -0.49
N VAL A 162 -4.75 17.78 0.13
CA VAL A 162 -4.83 17.93 1.60
C VAL A 162 -4.66 16.58 2.27
N ARG A 163 -5.45 15.57 1.89
CA ARG A 163 -5.38 14.22 2.47
C ARG A 163 -4.00 13.58 2.33
N VAL A 164 -3.41 13.66 1.13
CA VAL A 164 -2.05 13.17 0.88
C VAL A 164 -1.05 13.86 1.79
N ARG A 165 -1.11 15.18 1.95
CA ARG A 165 -0.19 15.91 2.83
C ARG A 165 -0.38 15.57 4.31
N GLU A 166 -1.62 15.34 4.74
CA GLU A 166 -1.91 14.87 6.11
C GLU A 166 -1.35 13.47 6.35
N LEU A 167 -1.48 12.54 5.39
CA LEU A 167 -0.88 11.22 5.47
C LEU A 167 0.66 11.29 5.53
N LEU A 168 1.28 12.14 4.71
CA LEU A 168 2.74 12.33 4.69
C LEU A 168 3.30 12.84 6.02
N GLN A 169 2.51 13.60 6.80
CA GLN A 169 2.91 14.06 8.13
C GLN A 169 3.02 12.95 9.17
N THR A 170 2.53 11.74 8.86
CA THR A 170 2.66 10.58 9.75
C THR A 170 4.00 9.86 9.64
N PHE A 171 4.83 10.23 8.66
CA PHE A 171 6.17 9.68 8.44
C PHE A 171 7.24 10.61 9.02
N ASP A 172 8.30 10.02 9.57
CA ASP A 172 9.47 10.75 10.09
C ASP A 172 10.22 11.48 8.97
N ARG A 173 10.27 10.85 7.78
CA ARG A 173 10.85 11.42 6.56
C ARG A 173 10.04 10.98 5.35
N TRP A 174 9.77 11.92 4.45
CA TRP A 174 9.25 11.59 3.13
C TRP A 174 9.95 12.38 2.03
N SER A 175 10.01 11.81 0.84
CA SER A 175 10.35 12.51 -0.39
C SER A 175 9.37 12.10 -1.50
N ILE A 176 9.22 12.95 -2.53
CA ILE A 176 8.47 12.61 -3.73
C ILE A 176 9.23 13.13 -4.95
N GLU A 177 9.44 12.28 -5.95
CA GLU A 177 10.16 12.63 -7.16
C GLU A 177 9.51 12.06 -8.42
N HIS A 178 9.76 12.74 -9.53
CA HIS A 178 9.33 12.28 -10.84
C HIS A 178 10.33 11.28 -11.40
N VAL A 179 9.83 10.14 -11.88
CA VAL A 179 10.61 9.13 -12.60
C VAL A 179 10.06 8.91 -14.02
N PRO A 180 10.89 8.51 -14.99
CA PRO A 180 10.40 8.10 -16.30
C PRO A 180 9.41 6.93 -16.21
N ARG A 181 8.45 6.87 -17.13
CA ARG A 181 7.43 5.79 -17.17
C ARG A 181 8.01 4.38 -17.22
N ASP A 182 9.14 4.19 -17.90
CA ASP A 182 9.84 2.88 -17.93
C ASP A 182 10.32 2.43 -16.54
N VAL A 183 10.59 3.37 -15.64
CA VAL A 183 10.94 3.08 -14.23
C VAL A 183 9.68 2.79 -13.40
N ASN A 184 8.54 3.37 -13.76
CA ASN A 184 7.25 3.16 -13.09
C ASN A 184 6.43 1.99 -13.67
N SER A 185 7.02 1.20 -14.58
CA SER A 185 6.28 0.23 -15.40
C SER A 185 5.55 -0.84 -14.59
N HIS A 186 6.00 -1.15 -13.36
CA HIS A 186 5.33 -2.14 -12.52
C HIS A 186 4.02 -1.58 -11.96
N ALA A 187 4.00 -0.36 -11.41
CA ALA A 187 2.78 0.26 -10.93
C ALA A 187 1.76 0.47 -12.07
N ASP A 188 2.23 0.93 -13.24
CA ASP A 188 1.41 1.07 -14.45
C ASP A 188 0.80 -0.28 -14.89
N LYS A 189 1.61 -1.34 -14.88
CA LYS A 189 1.13 -2.69 -15.19
C LYS A 189 0.02 -3.13 -14.24
N LEU A 190 0.22 -2.97 -12.92
CA LEU A 190 -0.77 -3.36 -11.91
C LEU A 190 -2.09 -2.57 -12.05
N ALA A 191 -1.99 -1.27 -12.34
CA ALA A 191 -3.17 -0.44 -12.59
C ALA A 191 -3.95 -0.93 -13.82
N ASN A 192 -3.26 -1.37 -14.88
CA ASN A 192 -3.90 -1.88 -16.08
C ASN A 192 -4.48 -3.29 -15.92
N GLU A 193 -3.78 -4.19 -15.21
CA GLU A 193 -4.23 -5.56 -14.94
C GLU A 193 -5.48 -5.58 -14.04
N ALA A 194 -5.66 -4.59 -13.18
CA ALA A 194 -6.84 -4.47 -12.33
C ALA A 194 -8.17 -4.44 -13.13
N PHE A 195 -8.17 -3.92 -14.36
CA PHE A 195 -9.36 -3.93 -15.23
C PHE A 195 -9.75 -5.31 -15.77
N ASP A 196 -8.83 -6.27 -15.75
CA ASP A 196 -9.05 -7.61 -16.30
C ASP A 196 -9.59 -8.58 -15.22
N HIS A 197 -9.67 -8.10 -13.98
CA HIS A 197 -10.09 -8.87 -12.79
C HIS A 197 -11.36 -8.31 -12.10
N GLY A 198 -11.98 -7.26 -12.65
CA GLY A 198 -13.21 -6.61 -12.15
C GLY A 198 -14.53 -7.23 -12.60
#